data_AF-A0A524M855-F1
#
_entry.id   AF-A0A524M855-F1
#
_cell.length_a   1.000
_cell.length_b   1.000
_cell.length_c   1.000
_cell.angle_alpha   90.00
_cell.angle_beta   90.00
_cell.angle_gamma   90.00
#
_symmetry.space_group_name_H-M   'P 1'
#
loop_
_entity.id
_entity.type
_entity.pdbx_description
1 polymer ?
#
loop_
_entity_poly.entity_id
_entity_poly.type
_entity_poly.pdbx_seq_one_letter_code
_entity_poly.pdbx_strand_id
1 'polypeptide(L)'
;MVSDNVDGYRVKCDSCGARYWYSLDKLDEYGAVECQNCGAKVFVDSMHSGSGAAYADNDALLPSKEISRVSEEGTKIKCPNCLARYIYKEHQILEDNTVKCQNCGMIIDAIGEDVVIYG
;
A
#
# COMPACT_ATOMS: atom_id res chain seq x y z
N MET A 1 33.77 0.20 -12.46
CA MET A 1 32.54 -0.60 -12.57
C MET A 1 31.96 -0.66 -11.17
N VAL A 2 31.08 0.27 -10.81
CA VAL A 2 30.43 0.25 -9.50
C VAL A 2 29.15 -0.56 -9.70
N SER A 3 29.07 -1.71 -9.05
CA SER A 3 27.83 -2.44 -8.92
C SER A 3 26.99 -1.68 -7.92
N ASP A 4 26.14 -0.78 -8.41
CA ASP A 4 25.09 -0.14 -7.63
C ASP A 4 24.12 -1.23 -7.14
N ASN A 5 24.45 -1.83 -5.98
CA ASN A 5 23.47 -2.53 -5.16
C ASN A 5 22.45 -1.48 -4.75
N VAL A 6 21.30 -1.49 -5.40
CA VAL A 6 20.20 -0.59 -5.06
C VAL A 6 19.56 -1.15 -3.79
N ASP A 7 20.23 -0.93 -2.66
CA ASP A 7 19.75 -1.33 -1.35
C ASP A 7 18.45 -0.58 -1.05
N GLY A 8 17.38 -1.36 -0.89
CA GLY A 8 16.05 -0.86 -0.64
C GLY A 8 15.15 -1.94 -0.08
N TYR A 9 14.02 -1.51 0.49
CA TYR A 9 13.09 -2.37 1.18
C TYR A 9 11.75 -2.39 0.48
N ARG A 10 11.16 -3.58 0.45
CA ARG A 10 9.77 -3.74 0.05
C ARG A 10 8.87 -3.60 1.26
N VAL A 11 8.14 -2.50 1.32
CA VAL A 11 7.32 -2.13 2.48
C VAL A 11 5.86 -2.26 2.11
N LYS A 12 5.06 -2.87 2.98
CA LYS A 12 3.60 -2.88 2.88
C LYS A 12 3.07 -1.80 3.82
N CYS A 13 2.22 -0.92 3.32
CA CYS A 13 1.50 0.03 4.16
C CYS A 13 0.36 -0.68 4.89
N ASP A 14 0.33 -0.60 6.21
CA ASP A 14 -0.73 -1.20 7.02
C ASP A 14 -2.06 -0.44 6.90
N SER A 15 -2.02 0.86 6.56
CA SER A 15 -3.22 1.69 6.41
C SER A 15 -3.98 1.50 5.10
N CYS A 16 -3.31 1.10 4.01
CA CYS A 16 -3.98 0.95 2.70
C CYS A 16 -3.62 -0.36 1.96
N GLY A 17 -2.75 -1.18 2.53
CA GLY A 17 -2.31 -2.45 1.94
C GLY A 17 -1.36 -2.34 0.74
N ALA A 18 -1.07 -1.12 0.26
CA ALA A 18 -0.19 -0.91 -0.88
C ALA A 18 1.25 -1.33 -0.58
N ARG A 19 1.96 -1.84 -1.60
CA ARG A 19 3.34 -2.33 -1.47
C ARG A 19 4.26 -1.57 -2.41
N TYR A 20 5.26 -0.92 -1.85
CA TYR A 20 6.23 -0.11 -2.59
C TYR A 20 7.65 -0.54 -2.28
N TRP A 21 8.56 -0.23 -3.21
CA TRP A 21 10.00 -0.35 -2.99
C TRP A 21 10.52 1.04 -2.61
N TYR A 22 11.17 1.13 -1.45
CA TYR A 22 11.79 2.36 -0.98
C TYR A 22 13.29 2.16 -0.89
N SER A 23 14.04 3.07 -1.48
CA SER A 23 15.49 3.14 -1.29
C SER A 23 15.82 3.61 0.13
N LEU A 24 16.99 3.21 0.64
CA LEU A 24 17.45 3.60 1.98
C LEU A 24 17.46 5.12 2.21
N ASP A 25 17.74 5.92 1.17
CA ASP A 25 17.78 7.39 1.22
C ASP A 25 16.41 8.04 1.45
N LYS A 26 15.32 7.28 1.34
CA LYS A 26 13.94 7.76 1.53
C LYS A 26 13.40 7.53 2.93
N LEU A 27 14.15 6.84 3.78
CA LEU A 27 13.83 6.64 5.18
C LEU A 27 14.13 7.92 5.95
N ASP A 28 13.24 8.28 6.88
CA ASP A 28 13.54 9.29 7.89
C ASP A 28 14.53 8.74 8.94
N GLU A 29 14.94 9.59 9.87
CA GLU A 29 15.87 9.24 10.95
C GLU A 29 15.37 8.09 11.86
N TYR A 30 14.07 7.80 11.82
CA TYR A 30 13.42 6.72 12.57
C TYR A 30 13.16 5.46 11.72
N GLY A 31 13.62 5.45 10.46
CA GLY A 31 13.38 4.33 9.56
C GLY A 31 11.95 4.25 9.03
N ALA A 32 11.23 5.37 8.98
CA ALA A 32 9.90 5.44 8.40
C ALA A 32 9.91 6.06 7.00
N VAL A 33 8.95 5.65 6.18
CA VAL A 33 8.68 6.19 4.84
C VAL A 33 7.23 6.59 4.74
N GLU A 34 6.94 7.59 3.92
CA GLU A 34 5.56 7.96 3.63
C GLU A 34 4.99 7.05 2.52
N CYS A 35 3.80 6.49 2.76
CA CYS A 35 3.09 5.72 1.77
C CYS A 35 2.73 6.61 0.58
N GLN A 36 3.26 6.29 -0.59
CA GLN A 36 2.99 7.05 -1.82
C GLN A 36 1.51 7.01 -2.25
N ASN A 37 0.73 6.06 -1.70
CA ASN A 37 -0.69 5.92 -2.01
C ASN A 37 -1.61 6.74 -1.09
N CYS A 38 -1.29 6.83 0.20
CA CYS A 38 -2.22 7.38 1.20
C CYS A 38 -1.59 8.39 2.17
N GLY A 39 -0.29 8.67 2.05
CA GLY A 39 0.41 9.58 2.96
C GLY A 39 0.67 9.02 4.37
N ALA A 40 0.24 7.78 4.66
CA ALA A 40 0.49 7.18 5.97
C ALA A 40 1.98 6.91 6.18
N LYS A 41 2.51 7.22 7.38
CA LYS A 41 3.86 6.82 7.77
C LYS A 41 3.93 5.30 7.97
N VAL A 42 4.93 4.67 7.36
CA VAL A 42 5.17 3.22 7.43
C VAL A 42 6.59 2.97 7.90
N PHE A 43 6.75 2.16 8.94
CA PHE A 43 8.06 1.82 9.48
C PHE A 43 8.64 0.62 8.76
N VAL A 44 9.90 0.75 8.34
CA VAL A 44 10.60 -0.29 7.61
C VAL A 44 11.41 -1.10 8.61
N ASP A 45 10.79 -2.17 9.11
CA ASP A 45 11.39 -3.05 10.11
C ASP A 45 12.63 -3.75 9.53
N SER A 46 13.78 -3.10 9.71
CA SER A 46 15.05 -3.52 9.13
C SER A 46 15.91 -4.27 10.15
N MET A 47 15.32 -4.99 11.11
CA MET A 47 16.06 -5.94 11.95
C MET A 47 15.11 -7.03 12.46
N HIS A 48 15.07 -8.17 11.78
CA HIS A 48 15.22 -9.53 12.33
C HIS A 48 14.74 -10.56 11.32
N SER A 49 15.70 -11.23 10.68
CA SER A 49 15.48 -12.57 10.15
C SER A 49 15.26 -13.51 11.35
N GLY A 50 14.07 -14.09 11.48
CA GLY A 50 13.87 -15.24 12.39
C GLY A 50 12.49 -15.31 13.02
N SER A 51 11.74 -16.35 12.63
CA SER A 51 10.89 -17.21 13.48
C SER A 51 9.90 -16.57 14.45
N GLY A 52 8.61 -16.87 14.24
CA GLY A 52 7.52 -16.34 15.04
C GLY A 52 7.45 -16.79 16.50
N ALA A 53 6.65 -16.04 17.27
CA ALA A 53 5.81 -16.43 18.40
C ALA A 53 5.16 -15.11 18.89
N ALA A 54 3.85 -14.89 18.75
CA ALA A 54 2.83 -15.38 19.66
C ALA A 54 3.06 -14.96 21.12
N TYR A 55 2.65 -13.73 21.48
CA TYR A 55 2.23 -13.31 22.84
C TYR A 55 1.40 -12.03 22.64
N ALA A 56 0.36 -11.69 23.38
CA ALA A 56 -0.44 -12.38 24.37
C ALA A 56 -1.73 -11.56 24.51
N ASP A 57 -2.83 -12.29 24.64
CA ASP A 57 -4.05 -11.82 25.28
C ASP A 57 -3.71 -11.07 26.58
N ASN A 58 -4.08 -9.80 26.66
CA ASN A 58 -4.43 -9.15 27.91
C ASN A 58 -5.62 -8.24 27.64
N ASP A 59 -6.77 -8.79 28.00
CA ASP A 59 -8.00 -8.12 28.38
C ASP A 59 -7.72 -6.80 29.11
N ALA A 60 -7.80 -5.71 28.36
CA ALA A 60 -7.98 -4.37 28.90
C ALA A 60 -9.24 -3.81 28.24
N LEU A 61 -10.36 -3.97 28.95
CA LEU A 61 -11.62 -3.29 28.70
C LEU A 61 -11.37 -1.83 28.27
N LEU A 62 -11.54 -1.56 26.98
CA LEU A 62 -11.87 -0.24 26.49
C LEU A 62 -13.20 -0.36 25.75
N PRO A 63 -14.16 0.54 26.01
CA PRO A 63 -15.54 0.39 25.59
C PRO A 63 -15.58 0.23 24.07
N SER A 64 -16.40 -0.72 23.63
CA SER A 64 -16.77 -1.00 22.25
C SER A 64 -17.19 0.30 21.53
N LYS A 65 -16.21 1.09 21.11
CA LYS A 65 -16.39 1.97 19.97
C LYS A 65 -16.53 0.99 18.84
N GLU A 66 -17.76 0.84 18.34
CA GLU A 66 -17.99 0.32 17.01
C GLU A 66 -17.13 1.15 16.06
N ILE A 67 -15.89 0.70 15.85
CA ILE A 67 -15.09 1.12 14.71
C ILE A 67 -15.84 0.45 13.58
N SER A 68 -16.83 1.18 13.06
CA SER A 68 -17.39 0.95 11.76
C SER A 68 -16.20 1.05 10.81
N ARG A 69 -15.50 -0.07 10.63
CA ARG A 69 -14.45 -0.26 9.64
C ARG A 69 -15.18 -0.16 8.32
N VAL A 70 -15.34 1.06 7.82
CA VAL A 70 -15.92 1.32 6.52
C VAL A 70 -14.97 0.64 5.54
N SER A 71 -15.36 -0.55 5.12
CA SER A 71 -14.62 -1.32 4.13
C SER A 71 -15.00 -0.70 2.79
N GLU A 72 -14.04 -0.04 2.14
CA GLU A 72 -14.26 0.53 0.81
C GLU A 72 -13.89 -0.52 -0.24
N GLU A 73 -14.67 -0.61 -1.32
CA GLU A 73 -14.35 -1.49 -2.45
C GLU A 73 -13.46 -0.74 -3.46
N GLY A 74 -12.56 -1.46 -4.11
CA GLY A 74 -11.75 -0.90 -5.19
C GLY A 74 -11.30 -1.97 -6.18
N THR A 75 -10.87 -1.54 -7.36
CA THR A 75 -10.45 -2.43 -8.45
C THR A 75 -8.96 -2.29 -8.66
N LYS A 76 -8.23 -3.41 -8.52
CA LYS A 76 -6.78 -3.46 -8.71
C LYS A 76 -6.46 -3.69 -10.19
N ILE A 77 -5.82 -2.69 -10.80
CA ILE A 77 -5.55 -2.64 -12.24
C ILE A 77 -4.06 -2.52 -12.49
N LYS A 78 -3.55 -3.26 -13.49
CA LYS A 78 -2.18 -3.15 -13.99
C LYS A 78 -2.18 -2.33 -15.28
N CYS A 79 -1.43 -1.24 -15.32
CA CYS A 79 -1.27 -0.46 -16.54
C CYS A 79 -0.47 -1.28 -17.60
N PRO A 80 -0.96 -1.44 -18.83
CA PRO A 80 -0.24 -2.14 -19.90
C PRO A 80 0.99 -1.36 -20.39
N ASN A 81 1.01 -0.03 -20.25
CA ASN A 81 2.10 0.83 -20.73
C ASN A 81 3.29 0.87 -19.77
N CYS A 82 3.07 1.24 -18.50
CA CYS A 82 4.15 1.39 -17.52
C CYS A 82 4.26 0.23 -16.52
N LEU A 83 3.37 -0.77 -16.61
CA LEU A 83 3.32 -1.96 -15.74
C LEU A 83 3.03 -1.68 -14.25
N ALA A 84 2.81 -0.42 -13.87
CA ALA A 84 2.43 -0.03 -12.52
C ALA A 84 1.05 -0.61 -12.14
N ARG A 85 0.87 -0.91 -10.86
CA ARG A 85 -0.35 -1.49 -10.30
C ARG A 85 -0.94 -0.53 -9.27
N TYR A 86 -2.21 -0.19 -9.45
CA TYR A 86 -2.94 0.71 -8.56
C TYR A 86 -4.30 0.10 -8.22
N ILE A 87 -4.84 0.51 -7.07
CA ILE A 87 -6.21 0.20 -6.66
C ILE A 87 -7.01 1.48 -6.91
N TYR A 88 -8.05 1.40 -7.73
CA TYR A 88 -8.94 2.51 -8.03
C TYR A 88 -10.24 2.33 -7.30
N LYS A 89 -10.70 3.37 -6.61
CA LYS A 89 -12.03 3.41 -5.99
C LYS A 89 -13.09 3.71 -7.06
N GLU A 90 -14.35 3.40 -6.78
CA GLU A 90 -15.47 3.62 -7.72
C GLU A 90 -15.49 5.06 -8.27
N HIS A 91 -15.32 6.08 -7.41
CA HIS A 91 -15.29 7.48 -7.82
C HIS A 91 -14.06 7.90 -8.67
N GLN A 92 -13.07 7.02 -8.81
CA GLN A 92 -11.90 7.22 -9.68
C GLN A 92 -12.05 6.54 -11.04
N ILE A 93 -13.08 5.71 -11.21
CA ILE A 93 -13.47 5.08 -12.47
C ILE A 93 -14.42 6.04 -13.20
N LEU A 94 -14.11 6.32 -14.46
CA LEU A 94 -14.91 7.19 -15.31
C LEU A 94 -16.20 6.48 -15.76
N GLU A 95 -17.18 7.23 -16.24
CA GLU A 95 -18.49 6.71 -16.66
C GLU A 95 -18.40 5.66 -17.79
N ASP A 96 -17.33 5.71 -18.59
CA ASP A 96 -17.03 4.74 -19.66
C ASP A 96 -16.28 3.49 -19.16
N ASN A 97 -16.21 3.29 -17.84
CA ASN A 97 -15.49 2.21 -17.19
C ASN A 97 -13.98 2.21 -17.49
N THR A 98 -13.38 3.40 -17.61
CA THR A 98 -11.92 3.57 -17.75
C THR A 98 -11.30 4.31 -16.57
N VAL A 99 -9.98 4.18 -16.40
CA VAL A 99 -9.21 4.90 -15.39
C VAL A 99 -7.97 5.54 -16.01
N LYS A 100 -7.55 6.68 -15.46
CA LYS A 100 -6.28 7.30 -15.81
C LYS A 100 -5.16 6.72 -14.95
N CYS A 101 -4.15 6.11 -15.57
CA CYS A 101 -2.98 5.61 -14.87
C CYS A 101 -2.29 6.74 -14.09
N GLN A 102 -2.19 6.58 -12.78
CA GLN A 102 -1.59 7.59 -11.88
C GLN A 102 -0.10 7.83 -12.17
N ASN A 103 0.60 6.86 -12.77
CA ASN A 103 2.02 6.99 -13.10
C ASN A 103 2.26 7.65 -14.47
N CYS A 104 1.66 7.11 -15.54
CA CYS A 104 1.98 7.54 -16.92
C CYS A 104 0.85 8.31 -17.60
N GLY A 105 -0.28 8.53 -16.92
CA GLY A 105 -1.41 9.31 -17.44
C GLY A 105 -2.21 8.66 -18.57
N MET A 106 -1.90 7.42 -18.95
CA MET A 106 -2.64 6.69 -19.99
C MET A 106 -4.03 6.30 -19.49
N ILE A 107 -5.03 6.44 -20.34
CA ILE A 107 -6.40 5.94 -20.09
C ILE A 107 -6.42 4.44 -20.43
N ILE A 108 -6.94 3.64 -19.50
CA ILE A 108 -6.99 2.18 -19.60
C ILE A 108 -8.35 1.69 -19.10
N ASP A 109 -8.83 0.56 -19.63
CA ASP A 109 -10.07 -0.05 -19.14
C ASP A 109 -9.94 -0.43 -17.67
N ALA A 110 -11.01 -0.22 -16.90
CA ALA A 110 -11.08 -0.54 -15.49
C ALA A 110 -11.30 -2.05 -15.23
N ILE A 111 -10.69 -2.90 -16.06
CA ILE A 111 -10.79 -4.36 -15.95
C ILE A 111 -9.68 -4.83 -15.01
N GLY A 112 -10.04 -5.20 -13.80
CA GLY A 112 -9.10 -5.62 -12.76
C GLY A 112 -9.70 -6.59 -11.75
N GLU A 113 -8.97 -6.80 -10.66
CA GLU A 113 -9.41 -7.65 -9.55
C GLU A 113 -10.08 -6.79 -8.48
N ASP A 114 -11.33 -7.07 -8.15
CA ASP A 114 -12.03 -6.40 -7.04
C ASP A 114 -11.38 -6.75 -5.70
N VAL A 115 -11.11 -5.73 -4.92
CA VAL A 115 -10.44 -5.81 -3.63
C VAL A 115 -11.17 -4.99 -2.58
N VAL A 116 -11.19 -5.51 -1.35
CA VAL A 116 -11.69 -4.80 -0.18
C VAL A 116 -10.54 -4.04 0.46
N ILE A 117 -10.73 -2.74 0.65
CA ILE A 117 -9.80 -1.82 1.28
C ILE A 117 -10.25 -1.64 2.74
N TYR A 118 -9.45 -2.16 3.67
CA TYR A 118 -9.65 -1.93 5.10
C TYR A 118 -8.91 -0.66 5.50
N GLY A 119 -9.66 0.38 5.89
CA GLY A 119 -9.12 1.64 6.45
C GLY A 119 -8.90 1.58 7.95
#